data_AF-A0A8C2FEP7-F1
#
_entry.id   AF-A0A8C2FEP7-F1
#
_cell.length_a   1.000
_cell.length_b   1.000
_cell.length_c   1.000
_cell.angle_alpha   90.00
_cell.angle_beta   90.00
_cell.angle_gamma   90.00
#
_symmetry.space_group_name_H-M   'P 1'
#
loop_
_entity.id
_entity.type
_entity.pdbx_description
1 polymer ?
#
loop_
_entity_poly.entity_id
_entity_poly.type
_entity_poly.pdbx_seq_one_letter_code
_entity_poly.pdbx_strand_id
1 'polypeptide(L)' 'MAERPEDLNLPNAVITRIIKEASTCPLREARRAISQAASVFVLYATSW' A
#
# COMPACT_ATOMS: atom_id res chain seq x y z
N MET A 1 5.70 -19.00 -8.01
CA MET A 1 4.36 -18.41 -8.15
C MET A 1 4.55 -16.92 -7.90
N ALA A 2 4.81 -16.15 -8.95
CA ALA A 2 4.85 -14.70 -8.82
C ALA A 2 3.41 -14.23 -8.96
N GLU A 3 2.68 -14.30 -7.85
CA GLU A 3 1.42 -13.59 -7.68
C GLU A 3 1.71 -12.13 -8.02
N ARG A 4 0.92 -11.57 -8.95
CA ARG A 4 1.26 -10.28 -9.50
C ARG A 4 1.17 -9.25 -8.37
N PRO A 5 1.96 -8.18 -8.36
CA PRO A 5 1.87 -7.15 -7.30
C PRO A 5 0.46 -6.55 -7.21
N GLU A 6 -0.37 -6.71 -8.25
CA GLU A 6 -1.79 -6.35 -8.23
C GLU A 6 -2.65 -7.22 -7.29
N ASP A 7 -2.32 -8.50 -7.12
CA ASP A 7 -3.05 -9.46 -6.30
C ASP A 7 -2.79 -9.25 -4.80
N LEU A 8 -1.69 -8.57 -4.45
CA LEU A 8 -1.30 -8.22 -3.08
C LEU A 8 -1.79 -6.83 -2.62
N ASN A 9 -2.62 -6.14 -3.41
CA ASN A 9 -3.10 -4.81 -3.03
C ASN A 9 -3.86 -4.87 -1.69
N LEU A 10 -3.34 -4.13 -0.71
CA LEU A 10 -3.96 -3.97 0.59
C LEU A 10 -5.36 -3.33 0.47
N PRO A 11 -6.29 -3.63 1.40
CA PRO A 11 -7.62 -3.04 1.37
C PRO A 11 -7.56 -1.51 1.37
N ASN A 12 -8.17 -0.89 0.37
CA ASN A 12 -8.19 0.57 0.19
C ASN A 12 -8.67 1.32 1.44
N ALA A 13 -9.60 0.74 2.20
CA ALA A 13 -10.11 1.34 3.44
C ALA A 13 -9.00 1.47 4.51
N VAL A 14 -8.13 0.46 4.63
CA VAL A 14 -7.01 0.44 5.60
C VAL A 14 -5.96 1.48 5.19
N ILE A 15 -5.54 1.48 3.92
CA ILE A 15 -4.59 2.49 3.42
C ILE A 15 -5.14 3.91 3.59
N THR A 16 -6.42 4.13 3.29
CA THR A 16 -7.06 5.44 3.48
C THR A 16 -6.96 5.91 4.93
N ARG A 17 -7.18 5.01 5.87
CA ARG A 17 -7.13 5.32 7.29
C ARG A 17 -5.70 5.63 7.74
N ILE A 18 -4.71 4.82 7.35
CA ILE A 18 -3.29 5.07 7.63
C ILE A 18 -2.84 6.42 7.07
N ILE A 19 -3.20 6.73 5.81
CA ILE A 19 -2.85 8.02 5.19
C ILE A 19 -3.46 9.20 5.95
N LYS A 20 -4.72 9.09 6.38
CA LYS A 20 -5.39 10.14 7.17
C LYS A 20 -4.79 10.30 8.57
N GLU A 21 -4.34 9.22 9.18
CA GLU A 21 -3.64 9.25 10.47
C GLU A 21 -2.24 9.88 10.33
N ALA A 22 -1.56 9.65 9.20
CA ALA A 22 -0.23 10.20 8.93
C ALA A 22 -0.23 11.64 8.37
N SER A 23 -1.32 12.07 7.73
CA SER A 23 -1.42 13.39 7.10
C SER A 23 -2.86 13.92 7.07
N THR A 24 -3.02 15.20 7.37
CA THR A 24 -4.30 15.92 7.29
C THR A 24 -4.66 16.34 5.86
N CYS A 25 -3.75 16.16 4.89
CA CYS A 25 -3.93 16.58 3.50
C CYS A 25 -4.52 15.47 2.61
N PRO A 26 -5.42 15.78 1.66
CA PRO A 26 -6.01 14.80 0.77
C PRO A 26 -5.02 14.33 -0.31
N LEU A 27 -4.32 13.22 -0.04
CA LEU A 27 -3.36 12.57 -0.92
C LEU A 27 -4.03 11.60 -1.93
N ARG A 28 -4.96 12.12 -2.76
CA ARG A 28 -5.75 11.29 -3.71
C ARG A 28 -4.88 10.53 -4.72
N GLU A 29 -3.88 11.20 -5.29
CA GLU A 29 -2.95 10.64 -6.28
C GLU A 29 -1.91 9.69 -5.62
N ALA A 30 -1.44 10.04 -4.42
CA ALA A 30 -0.40 9.27 -3.74
C ALA A 30 -0.92 7.96 -3.13
N ARG A 31 -2.23 7.79 -2.92
CA ARG A 31 -2.80 6.55 -2.38
C ARG A 31 -2.40 5.32 -3.19
N ARG A 32 -2.45 5.41 -4.52
CA ARG A 32 -2.12 4.27 -5.41
C ARG A 32 -0.64 3.90 -5.29
N ALA A 33 0.24 4.91 -5.28
CA ALA A 33 1.67 4.71 -5.10
C ALA A 33 2.00 4.09 -3.74
N ILE A 34 1.33 4.53 -2.67
CA ILE A 34 1.48 3.98 -1.32
C ILE A 34 1.01 2.52 -1.27
N SER A 35 -0.09 2.17 -1.93
CA SER A 35 -0.58 0.79 -2.02
C SER A 35 0.44 -0.15 -2.67
N GLN A 36 1.02 0.29 -3.79
CA GLN A 36 2.04 -0.49 -4.48
C GLN A 36 3.32 -0.60 -3.66
N ALA A 37 3.78 0.50 -3.06
CA ALA A 37 4.98 0.52 -2.23
C ALA A 37 4.84 -0.40 -0.99
N ALA A 38 3.68 -0.38 -0.33
CA ALA A 38 3.42 -1.24 0.82
C ALA A 38 3.41 -2.73 0.45
N SER A 39 2.89 -3.07 -0.74
CA SER A 39 2.89 -4.45 -1.24
C SER A 39 4.32 -4.95 -1.49
N VAL A 40 5.16 -4.13 -2.14
CA VAL A 40 6.59 -4.44 -2.35
C VAL A 40 7.35 -4.52 -1.02
N PHE A 41 7.04 -3.64 -0.07
CA PHE A 41 7.66 -3.65 1.26
C PHE A 41 7.41 -4.96 2.01
N VAL A 42 6.16 -5.45 2.01
CA VAL A 42 5.81 -6.72 2.65
C VAL A 42 6.57 -7.88 1.99
N LEU A 43 6.55 -7.96 0.65
CA LEU A 43 7.29 -8.98 -0.09
C LEU A 43 8.78 -8.98 0.26
N TYR A 44 9.40 -7.81 0.31
CA TYR A 44 10.81 -7.69 0.69
C TYR A 44 11.06 -8.11 2.14
N ALA A 45 10.20 -7.68 3.07
CA ALA A 45 10.32 -8.00 4.50
C ALA A 45 10.17 -9.51 4.78
N THR A 46 9.37 -10.22 3.99
CA THR A 46 9.13 -11.67 4.14
C THR A 46 10.03 -12.54 3.28
N SER A 47 10.86 -11.97 2.40
CA SER A 47 11.78 -12.71 1.53
C SER A 47 13.12 -13.07 2.20
N TRP A 48 13.16 -13.08 3.54
CA TRP A 48 14.28 -13.54 4.34
C TRP A 48 14.14 -15.00 4.75
#